data_AF-A0A5B7C7Y1-F1
#
_entry.id   AF-A0A5B7C7Y1-F1
#
_cell.length_a   1.000
_cell.length_b   1.000
_cell.length_c   1.000
_cell.angle_alpha   90.00
_cell.angle_beta   90.00
_cell.angle_gamma   90.00
#
_symmetry.space_group_name_H-M   'P 1'
#
loop_
_entity.id
_entity.type
_entity.pdbx_description
1 polymer ?
#
loop_
_entity_poly.entity_id
_entity_poly.type
_entity_poly.pdbx_seq_one_letter_code
_entity_poly.pdbx_strand_id
1 'polypeptide(L)'
;NSIDQMASVLADAGCTLINPSGPPCLPSDPHKLRHHLHRLFTSDASLRSDFLAGFSSYIHSPHNLRRVLISSHGDGSGSARSESLVRVLLLVPSIQLDLQNLLLEKLPEYFDVDIVGPSSSSLDEDVARLILNQFRWLD
;
A
#
# COMPACT_ATOMS: atom_id res chain seq x y z
N ASN A 1 9.62 -15.28 -8.19
CA ASN A 1 8.96 -14.16 -8.88
C ASN A 1 9.26 -12.88 -8.10
N SER A 2 9.32 -11.69 -8.71
CA SER A 2 9.56 -10.42 -7.99
C SER A 2 8.47 -10.13 -6.94
N ILE A 3 7.22 -10.55 -7.21
CA ILE A 3 6.11 -10.50 -6.26
C ILE A 3 6.40 -11.40 -5.03
N ASP A 4 6.93 -12.61 -5.23
CA ASP A 4 7.26 -13.52 -4.11
C ASP A 4 8.38 -12.94 -3.24
N GLN A 5 9.39 -12.33 -3.86
CA GLN A 5 10.49 -11.67 -3.15
C GLN A 5 10.00 -10.47 -2.35
N MET A 6 9.17 -9.61 -2.94
CA MET A 6 8.51 -8.51 -2.23
C MET A 6 7.66 -9.04 -1.06
N ALA A 7 6.87 -10.09 -1.27
CA ALA A 7 6.04 -10.69 -0.23
C ALA A 7 6.90 -11.29 0.91
N SER A 8 8.04 -11.92 0.58
CA SER A 8 8.99 -12.43 1.58
C SER A 8 9.57 -11.30 2.43
N VAL A 9 10.00 -10.19 1.81
CA VAL A 9 10.52 -9.01 2.53
C VAL A 9 9.47 -8.42 3.49
N LEU A 10 8.21 -8.35 3.07
CA LEU A 10 7.11 -7.92 3.95
C LEU A 10 6.90 -8.91 5.10
N ALA A 11 6.88 -10.21 4.79
CA ALA A 11 6.64 -11.27 5.77
C ALA A 11 7.73 -11.33 6.85
N ASP A 12 9.00 -11.16 6.46
CA ASP A 12 10.16 -11.10 7.36
C ASP A 12 10.04 -9.93 8.35
N ALA A 13 9.34 -8.87 7.95
CA ALA A 13 9.05 -7.70 8.78
C ALA A 13 7.67 -7.75 9.48
N GLY A 14 6.97 -8.90 9.41
CA GLY A 14 5.70 -9.14 10.08
C GLY A 14 4.45 -8.65 9.35
N CYS A 15 4.57 -8.24 8.09
CA CYS A 15 3.44 -7.87 7.23
C CYS A 15 3.11 -8.99 6.25
N THR A 16 1.86 -9.48 6.20
CA THR A 16 1.50 -10.60 5.32
C THR A 16 0.39 -10.24 4.33
N LEU A 17 0.50 -10.77 3.11
CA LEU A 17 -0.48 -10.58 2.02
C LEU A 17 -1.49 -11.74 1.91
N ILE A 18 -1.51 -12.65 2.90
CA ILE A 18 -2.12 -13.99 2.84
C ILE A 18 -3.64 -13.95 2.77
N ASN A 19 -4.31 -12.90 3.29
CA ASN A 19 -5.76 -12.76 3.22
C ASN A 19 -6.19 -12.20 1.87
N PRO A 20 -6.65 -13.01 0.89
CA PRO A 20 -6.93 -12.53 -0.45
C PRO A 20 -8.18 -11.64 -0.50
N SER A 21 -9.08 -11.72 0.49
CA SER A 21 -10.37 -11.01 0.48
C SER A 21 -10.35 -9.69 1.24
N GLY A 22 -9.24 -9.37 1.92
CA GLY A 22 -9.15 -8.21 2.80
C GLY A 22 -7.81 -7.48 2.71
N PRO A 23 -7.61 -6.44 3.53
CA PRO A 23 -6.35 -5.73 3.62
C PRO A 23 -5.20 -6.68 4.04
N PRO A 24 -3.95 -6.35 3.67
CA PRO A 24 -2.77 -6.96 4.27
C PRO A 24 -2.81 -6.91 5.80
N CYS A 25 -2.30 -7.96 6.45
CA CYS A 25 -2.16 -7.95 7.90
C CYS A 25 -0.88 -7.19 8.26
N LEU A 26 -1.02 -6.05 8.93
CA LEU A 26 0.10 -5.28 9.45
C LEU A 26 0.58 -5.83 10.80
N PRO A 27 1.87 -5.68 11.13
CA PRO A 27 2.36 -5.99 12.47
C PRO A 27 1.79 -5.00 13.49
N SER A 28 1.72 -5.41 14.77
CA SER A 28 1.22 -4.56 15.87
C SER A 28 2.04 -3.28 16.09
N ASP A 29 3.26 -3.22 15.56
CA ASP A 29 4.15 -2.06 15.63
C ASP A 29 4.61 -1.66 14.21
N PRO A 30 3.86 -0.78 13.52
CA PRO A 30 4.21 -0.31 12.18
C PRO A 30 5.51 0.50 12.14
N HIS A 31 5.98 1.06 13.27
CA HIS A 31 7.27 1.78 13.31
C HIS A 31 8.45 0.82 13.13
N LYS A 32 8.39 -0.37 13.74
CA LYS A 32 9.42 -1.40 13.54
C LYS A 32 9.50 -1.87 12.10
N LEU A 33 8.35 -2.09 11.47
CA LEU A 33 8.27 -2.43 10.04
C LEU A 33 8.95 -1.35 9.19
N ARG A 34 8.60 -0.08 9.40
CA ARG A 34 9.20 1.04 8.66
C ARG A 34 10.71 1.12 8.82
N HIS A 35 11.18 1.03 10.07
CA HIS A 35 12.60 1.09 10.37
C HIS A 35 13.39 -0.08 9.78
N HIS A 36 12.82 -1.28 9.83
CA HIS A 36 13.41 -2.48 9.23
C HIS A 36 13.58 -2.32 7.73
N LEU A 37 12.50 -1.96 7.02
CA LEU A 37 12.52 -1.74 5.56
C LEU A 37 13.48 -0.61 5.19
N HIS A 38 13.47 0.49 5.94
CA HIS A 38 14.37 1.60 5.67
C HIS A 38 15.84 1.18 5.73
N ARG A 39 16.23 0.49 6.81
CA ARG A 39 17.61 -0.01 6.98
C ARG A 39 18.00 -1.01 5.90
N LEU A 40 17.09 -1.93 5.57
CA LEU A 40 17.31 -2.95 4.55
C LEU A 40 17.56 -2.32 3.18
N PHE A 41 16.67 -1.44 2.73
CA PHE A 41 16.76 -0.78 1.43
C PHE A 41 17.88 0.25 1.32
N THR A 42 18.31 0.83 2.45
CA THR A 42 19.49 1.70 2.48
C THR A 42 20.78 0.89 2.30
N SER A 43 20.80 -0.34 2.79
CA SER A 43 21.97 -1.22 2.73
C SER A 43 22.05 -2.01 1.41
N ASP A 44 20.90 -2.27 0.77
CA ASP A 44 20.82 -3.04 -0.47
C ASP A 44 19.91 -2.35 -1.49
N ALA A 45 20.53 -1.62 -2.42
CA ALA A 45 19.84 -0.92 -3.49
C ALA A 45 19.23 -1.86 -4.54
N SER A 46 19.78 -3.07 -4.71
CA SER A 46 19.25 -4.07 -5.64
C SER A 46 17.95 -4.64 -5.11
N LEU A 47 17.94 -5.04 -3.83
CA LEU A 47 16.74 -5.51 -3.13
C LEU A 47 15.65 -4.44 -3.07
N ARG A 48 16.03 -3.16 -2.89
CA ARG A 48 15.08 -2.04 -2.97
C ARG A 48 14.41 -1.96 -4.34
N SER A 49 15.20 -2.08 -5.41
CA SER A 49 14.69 -2.01 -6.78
C SER A 49 13.77 -3.20 -7.10
N ASP A 50 14.17 -4.40 -6.70
CA ASP A 50 13.37 -5.62 -6.85
C ASP A 50 12.05 -5.53 -6.06
N PHE A 51 12.10 -4.98 -4.85
CA PHE A 51 10.92 -4.77 -4.02
C PHE A 51 9.92 -3.82 -4.69
N LEU A 52 10.39 -2.67 -5.20
CA LEU A 52 9.55 -1.70 -5.91
C LEU A 52 8.95 -2.29 -7.20
N ALA A 53 9.74 -3.06 -7.96
CA ALA A 53 9.26 -3.75 -9.15
C ALA A 53 8.21 -4.83 -8.81
N GLY A 54 8.43 -5.59 -7.74
CA GLY A 54 7.48 -6.57 -7.21
C GLY A 54 6.17 -5.90 -6.75
N PHE A 55 6.28 -4.78 -6.04
CA PHE A 55 5.11 -4.02 -5.58
C PHE A 55 4.31 -3.43 -6.73
N SER A 56 4.98 -2.80 -7.71
CA SER A 56 4.35 -2.31 -8.94
C SER A 56 3.59 -3.42 -9.68
N SER A 57 4.24 -4.57 -9.86
CA SER A 57 3.63 -5.74 -10.50
C SER A 57 2.43 -6.28 -9.71
N TYR A 58 2.52 -6.30 -8.38
CA TYR A 58 1.45 -6.79 -7.51
C TYR A 58 0.19 -5.93 -7.58
N ILE A 59 0.35 -4.60 -7.54
CA ILE A 59 -0.76 -3.64 -7.58
C ILE A 59 -1.24 -3.34 -9.00
N HIS A 60 -0.63 -3.94 -10.03
CA HIS A 60 -1.18 -3.91 -11.38
C HIS A 60 -2.58 -4.53 -11.43
N SER A 61 -2.90 -5.47 -10.54
CA SER A 61 -4.27 -5.94 -10.31
C SER A 61 -5.07 -4.87 -9.55
N PRO A 62 -6.19 -4.36 -10.10
CA PRO A 62 -7.05 -3.38 -9.41
C PRO A 62 -7.54 -3.87 -8.04
N HIS A 63 -7.80 -5.17 -7.93
CA HIS A 63 -8.18 -5.81 -6.69
C HIS A 63 -7.07 -5.72 -5.63
N ASN A 64 -5.82 -6.02 -6.00
CA ASN A 64 -4.70 -5.92 -5.07
C ASN A 64 -4.36 -4.46 -4.72
N LEU A 65 -4.45 -3.55 -5.68
CA LEU A 65 -4.29 -2.12 -5.42
C LEU A 65 -5.28 -1.65 -4.35
N ARG A 66 -6.57 -1.96 -4.52
CA ARG A 66 -7.59 -1.63 -3.53
C ARG A 66 -7.24 -2.19 -2.15
N ARG A 67 -6.87 -3.48 -2.07
CA ARG A 67 -6.52 -4.15 -0.82
C ARG A 67 -5.40 -3.44 -0.06
N VAL A 68 -4.36 -2.95 -0.74
CA VAL A 68 -3.23 -2.28 -0.07
C VAL A 68 -3.53 -0.84 0.32
N LEU A 69 -4.60 -0.23 -0.22
CA LEU A 69 -5.04 1.13 0.06
C LEU A 69 -6.07 1.23 1.20
N ILE A 70 -6.90 0.20 1.38
CA ILE A 70 -7.86 0.13 2.48
C ILE A 70 -7.15 -0.16 3.80
N SER A 71 -7.79 0.26 4.90
CA SER A 71 -7.21 0.15 6.23
C SER A 71 -7.27 -1.28 6.79
N SER A 72 -6.25 -1.66 7.55
CA SER A 72 -6.10 -3.03 8.09
C SER A 72 -6.96 -3.31 9.34
N HIS A 73 -7.52 -2.28 9.98
CA HIS A 73 -8.39 -2.40 11.16
C HIS A 73 -9.80 -1.88 10.85
N GLY A 74 -10.77 -2.79 10.90
CA GLY A 74 -12.20 -2.55 10.62
C GLY A 74 -13.10 -2.86 11.81
N ASP A 75 -12.68 -2.56 13.03
CA ASP A 75 -13.42 -2.87 14.25
C ASP A 75 -13.98 -1.61 14.93
N GLY A 76 -14.81 -0.84 14.23
CA GLY A 76 -15.93 -0.04 14.78
C GLY A 76 -15.69 0.89 15.99
N SER A 77 -14.46 1.09 16.44
CA SER A 77 -14.08 1.84 17.62
C SER A 77 -13.21 2.98 17.11
N GLY A 78 -13.76 4.19 17.16
CA GLY A 78 -13.18 5.41 16.59
C GLY A 78 -11.92 5.91 17.28
N SER A 79 -10.95 5.06 17.57
CA SER A 79 -9.71 5.43 18.27
C SER A 79 -8.50 4.70 17.70
N ALA A 80 -7.49 5.49 17.31
CA ALA A 80 -6.24 5.19 16.61
C ALA A 80 -6.39 5.04 15.08
N ARG A 81 -5.74 5.95 14.35
CA ARG A 81 -5.68 6.02 12.89
C ARG A 81 -5.38 4.65 12.29
N SER A 82 -6.38 4.02 11.70
CA SER A 82 -6.21 2.71 11.10
C SER A 82 -5.35 2.88 9.82
N GLU A 83 -4.18 2.23 9.77
CA GLU A 83 -3.20 2.39 8.69
C GLU A 83 -3.41 1.34 7.58
N SER A 84 -3.30 1.77 6.33
CA SER A 84 -3.18 0.88 5.17
C SER A 84 -1.72 0.46 4.98
N LEU A 85 -1.48 -0.61 4.24
CA LEU A 85 -0.10 -1.00 3.88
C LEU A 85 0.61 0.12 3.11
N VAL A 86 -0.07 0.74 2.14
CA VAL A 86 0.51 1.84 1.36
C VAL A 86 0.93 2.99 2.27
N ARG A 87 0.13 3.34 3.28
CA ARG A 87 0.48 4.41 4.22
C ARG A 87 1.71 4.08 5.04
N VAL A 88 1.85 2.84 5.50
CA VAL A 88 3.06 2.38 6.20
C VAL A 88 4.29 2.50 5.29
N LEU A 89 4.17 2.05 4.03
CA LEU A 89 5.28 2.08 3.06
C LEU A 89 5.66 3.51 2.65
N LEU A 90 4.70 4.43 2.52
CA LEU A 90 4.94 5.85 2.22
C LEU A 90 5.74 6.55 3.33
N LEU A 91 5.75 5.99 4.54
CA LEU A 91 6.53 6.50 5.67
C LEU A 91 7.89 5.80 5.82
N VAL A 92 8.34 5.05 4.80
CA VAL A 92 9.69 4.47 4.70
C VAL A 92 10.57 5.41 3.85
N PRO A 93 11.52 6.16 4.43
CA PRO A 93 12.22 7.23 3.71
C PRO A 93 12.96 6.78 2.44
N SER A 94 13.52 5.57 2.44
CA SER A 94 14.36 5.07 1.34
C SER A 94 13.58 4.69 0.07
N ILE A 95 12.24 4.58 0.16
CA ILE A 95 11.34 4.24 -0.96
C ILE A 95 10.19 5.24 -1.12
N GLN A 96 10.09 6.25 -0.25
CA GLN A 96 8.94 7.14 -0.18
C GLN A 96 8.67 7.83 -1.53
N LEU A 97 9.69 8.44 -2.14
CA LEU A 97 9.53 9.16 -3.41
C LEU A 97 9.11 8.22 -4.56
N ASP A 98 9.75 7.05 -4.65
CA ASP A 98 9.44 6.05 -5.68
C ASP A 98 7.98 5.59 -5.57
N LEU A 99 7.52 5.34 -4.34
CA LEU A 99 6.15 4.93 -4.09
C LEU A 99 5.13 6.05 -4.36
N GLN A 100 5.45 7.31 -4.05
CA GLN A 100 4.59 8.44 -4.39
C GLN A 100 4.41 8.55 -5.91
N ASN A 101 5.50 8.49 -6.68
CA ASN A 101 5.44 8.53 -8.14
C ASN A 101 4.62 7.37 -8.69
N LEU A 102 4.88 6.15 -8.20
CA LEU A 102 4.17 4.94 -8.62
C LEU A 102 2.65 5.06 -8.41
N LEU A 103 2.20 5.58 -7.26
CA LEU A 103 0.78 5.78 -6.98
C LEU A 103 0.15 6.88 -7.85
N LEU A 104 0.88 7.96 -8.10
CA LEU A 104 0.42 9.05 -8.97
C LEU A 104 0.37 8.64 -10.44
N GLU A 105 1.26 7.75 -10.89
CA GLU A 105 1.24 7.16 -12.23
C GLU A 105 0.04 6.23 -12.43
N LYS A 106 -0.42 5.53 -11.38
CA LYS A 106 -1.62 4.70 -11.40
C LYS A 106 -2.92 5.52 -11.37
N LEU A 107 -2.90 6.70 -10.77
CA LEU A 107 -4.09 7.52 -10.52
C LEU A 107 -4.94 7.83 -11.78
N PRO A 108 -4.35 8.17 -12.95
CA PRO A 108 -5.11 8.44 -14.17
C PRO A 108 -6.03 7.31 -14.63
N GLU A 109 -5.69 6.06 -14.35
CA GLU A 109 -6.49 4.88 -14.73
C GLU A 109 -7.89 4.87 -14.09
N TYR A 110 -8.08 5.64 -13.00
CA TYR A 110 -9.29 5.62 -12.18
C TYR A 110 -10.14 6.89 -12.28
N PHE A 111 -9.77 7.85 -13.13
CA PHE A 111 -10.57 9.06 -13.36
C PHE A 111 -11.70 8.88 -14.38
N ASP A 112 -11.64 7.86 -15.24
CA ASP A 112 -12.55 7.68 -16.38
C ASP A 112 -13.74 6.73 -16.08
N VAL A 113 -14.04 6.47 -14.80
CA VAL A 113 -15.04 5.48 -14.36
C VAL A 113 -16.49 6.01 -14.50
N ASP A 114 -16.69 7.26 -14.90
CA ASP A 114 -18.00 7.90 -15.05
C ASP A 114 -18.44 8.08 -16.52
N ILE A 115 -18.83 6.98 -17.20
CA ILE A 115 -19.84 7.05 -18.29
C ILE A 115 -20.97 6.02 -18.08
N VAL A 116 -21.17 5.43 -16.90
CA VAL A 116 -22.42 4.66 -16.64
C VAL A 116 -22.91 4.79 -15.19
N GLY A 117 -23.46 5.96 -14.87
CA GLY A 117 -24.58 6.10 -13.92
C GLY A 117 -24.23 6.44 -12.47
N PRO A 118 -25.16 7.07 -11.72
CA PRO A 118 -24.96 7.51 -10.36
C PRO A 118 -25.10 6.30 -9.44
N SER A 119 -24.03 5.51 -9.31
CA SER A 119 -23.97 4.51 -8.27
C SER A 119 -23.06 5.04 -7.16
N SER A 120 -23.66 5.22 -5.99
CA SER A 120 -23.01 5.52 -4.74
C SER A 120 -22.00 4.41 -4.39
N SER A 121 -20.85 4.39 -5.07
CA SER A 121 -19.73 3.55 -4.70
C SER A 121 -19.31 3.96 -3.29
N SER A 122 -19.26 3.00 -2.36
CA SER A 122 -18.82 3.27 -1.00
C SER A 122 -17.41 3.85 -1.02
N LEU A 123 -17.01 4.59 0.03
CA LEU A 123 -15.70 5.25 0.07
C LEU A 123 -14.53 4.27 -0.18
N ASP A 124 -14.71 3.00 0.15
CA ASP A 124 -13.73 1.91 -0.03
C ASP A 124 -13.70 1.34 -1.46
N GLU A 125 -14.63 1.72 -2.33
CA GLU A 125 -14.70 1.32 -3.75
C GLU A 125 -14.11 2.39 -4.69
N ASP A 126 -14.03 3.65 -4.24
CA ASP A 126 -13.44 4.75 -5.00
C ASP A 126 -11.90 4.73 -4.87
N VAL A 127 -11.26 4.00 -5.78
CA VAL A 127 -9.79 3.81 -5.79
C VAL A 127 -9.04 5.13 -5.96
N ALA A 128 -9.55 6.07 -6.78
CA ALA A 128 -8.90 7.37 -6.95
C ALA A 128 -8.87 8.15 -5.62
N ARG A 129 -10.00 8.18 -4.90
CA ARG A 129 -10.07 8.78 -3.56
C ARG A 129 -9.18 8.04 -2.56
N LEU A 130 -9.15 6.71 -2.61
CA LEU A 130 -8.28 5.90 -1.76
C LEU A 130 -6.80 6.22 -1.98
N ILE A 131 -6.34 6.38 -3.22
CA ILE A 131 -4.96 6.79 -3.54
C ILE A 131 -4.66 8.17 -2.95
N LEU A 132 -5.52 9.17 -3.22
CA LEU A 132 -5.33 10.54 -2.73
C LEU A 132 -5.30 10.62 -1.20
N ASN A 133 -6.11 9.80 -0.52
CA ASN A 133 -6.14 9.75 0.93
C ASN A 133 -4.81 9.30 1.56
N GLN A 134 -3.99 8.53 0.84
CA GLN A 134 -2.70 8.07 1.36
C GLN A 134 -1.71 9.22 1.57
N PHE A 135 -1.84 10.32 0.80
CA PHE A 135 -0.94 11.48 0.87
C PHE A 135 -1.33 12.51 1.94
N ARG A 136 -2.50 12.38 2.57
CA ARG A 136 -2.93 13.32 3.62
C ARG A 136 -2.06 13.15 4.87
N TRP A 137 -1.51 14.23 5.41
CA TRP A 137 -0.76 14.21 6.67
C TRP A 137 0.41 13.20 6.65
N LEU A 138 1.21 13.22 5.59
CA LEU A 138 2.54 12.60 5.59
C LEU A 138 3.46 13.52 6.41
N ASP A 139 3.62 13.22 7.70
CA ASP A 139 4.58 13.89 8.59
C ASP A 139 5.95 13.18 8.53
#